data_AF-A0A2P5Z397-F1
#
_entry.id   AF-A0A2P5Z397-F1
#
_cell.length_a   1.000
_cell.length_b   1.000
_cell.length_c   1.000
_cell.angle_alpha   90.00
_cell.angle_beta   90.00
_cell.angle_gamma   90.00
#
_symmetry.space_group_name_H-M   'P 1'
#
loop_
_entity.id
_entity.type
_entity.pdbx_description
1 polymer ?
#
loop_
_entity_poly.entity_id
_entity_poly.type
_entity_poly.pdbx_seq_one_letter_code
_entity_poly.pdbx_strand_id
1 'polypeptide(L)'
;MANITKRRKGELIRMLFQILKAQPEGMRASDALEVLAKQVTMTEYEAGDYQTGGRRFEKIVRFSTVAPVKAGWMVKDKGIWTLTPDGEAALQTYPDPEQFTRAVGQLYRKWKSAQPDPIEDGEGEEELGEGSATITLEEAEERAWTEIEAYLAAMPPYDFQELVGSLLKAMGYHVAWIAPPGKDGGTDIIAYNDPLGTRPPRIKVQVKRNANSPRIDVRDLRSFMAVLGEGDVGLFVALSGFTKDADYEARQSHRRISLIDARRLVELWTTHYGQLDDVARVRLPLKPVWFLAGER
;
A
#
# COMPACT_ATOMS: atom_id res chain seq x y z
N MET A 1 9.50 -10.23 -33.67
CA MET A 1 9.06 -10.08 -32.27
C MET A 1 8.64 -8.64 -32.08
N ALA A 2 7.36 -8.39 -31.78
CA ALA A 2 6.82 -7.04 -31.87
C ALA A 2 7.33 -6.16 -30.72
N ASN A 3 8.35 -5.35 -30.98
CA ASN A 3 8.71 -4.23 -30.13
C ASN A 3 7.51 -3.28 -30.08
N ILE A 4 6.87 -3.16 -28.92
CA ILE A 4 5.82 -2.16 -28.74
C ILE A 4 6.42 -0.78 -28.95
N THR A 5 5.84 -0.03 -29.89
CA THR A 5 6.36 1.25 -30.32
C THR A 5 6.31 2.26 -29.17
N LYS A 6 7.21 3.25 -29.20
CA LYS A 6 7.19 4.37 -28.23
C LYS A 6 5.82 5.05 -28.19
N ARG A 7 5.20 5.21 -29.36
CA ARG A 7 3.85 5.76 -29.48
C ARG A 7 2.82 4.90 -28.72
N ARG A 8 2.83 3.58 -28.94
CA ARG A 8 1.90 2.66 -28.27
C ARG A 8 2.13 2.60 -26.76
N LYS A 9 3.37 2.56 -26.28
CA LYS A 9 3.67 2.69 -24.83
C LYS A 9 3.08 3.98 -24.27
N GLY A 10 3.27 5.10 -24.95
CA GLY A 10 2.72 6.39 -24.57
C GLY A 10 1.19 6.42 -24.54
N GLU A 11 0.52 5.78 -25.50
CA GLU A 11 -0.96 5.68 -25.54
C GLU A 11 -1.47 4.94 -24.31
N LEU A 12 -0.90 3.77 -24.02
CA LEU A 12 -1.29 2.93 -22.88
C LEU A 12 -1.08 3.65 -21.55
N ILE A 13 0.10 4.24 -21.34
CA ILE A 13 0.42 4.90 -20.07
C ILE A 13 -0.38 6.20 -19.88
N ARG A 14 -0.62 6.97 -20.95
CA ARG A 14 -1.47 8.16 -20.82
C ARG A 14 -2.91 7.79 -20.49
N MET A 15 -3.46 6.73 -21.09
CA MET A 15 -4.80 6.27 -20.75
C MET A 15 -4.87 5.72 -19.31
N LEU A 16 -3.86 4.97 -18.88
CA LEU A 16 -3.71 4.56 -17.49
C LEU A 16 -3.69 5.77 -16.53
N PHE A 17 -2.95 6.83 -16.86
CA PHE A 17 -2.91 8.03 -16.04
C PHE A 17 -4.29 8.71 -15.96
N GLN A 18 -5.09 8.70 -17.03
CA GLN A 18 -6.46 9.22 -16.98
C GLN A 18 -7.35 8.39 -16.05
N ILE A 19 -7.20 7.06 -16.05
CA ILE A 19 -7.91 6.16 -15.13
C ILE A 19 -7.51 6.47 -13.68
N LEU A 20 -6.21 6.59 -13.40
CA LEU A 20 -5.71 6.89 -12.05
C LEU A 20 -6.06 8.30 -11.58
N LYS A 21 -6.12 9.28 -12.49
CA LYS A 21 -6.55 10.66 -12.19
C LYS A 21 -7.97 10.71 -11.61
N ALA A 22 -8.86 9.83 -12.06
CA ALA A 22 -10.23 9.73 -11.52
C ALA A 22 -10.27 9.12 -10.10
N GLN A 23 -9.16 8.54 -9.61
CA GLN A 23 -9.03 7.89 -8.31
C GLN A 23 -7.85 8.50 -7.52
N PRO A 24 -8.01 9.70 -6.95
CA PRO A 24 -6.90 10.44 -6.31
C PRO A 24 -6.37 9.77 -5.03
N GLU A 25 -7.06 8.78 -4.47
CA GLU A 25 -6.56 7.94 -3.37
C GLU A 25 -5.76 6.71 -3.85
N GLY A 26 -5.64 6.55 -5.17
CA GLY A 26 -5.02 5.40 -5.82
C GLY A 26 -6.04 4.33 -6.22
N MET A 27 -5.58 3.38 -7.03
CA MET A 27 -6.38 2.26 -7.52
C MET A 27 -5.56 0.97 -7.43
N ARG A 28 -6.20 -0.17 -7.13
CA ARG A 28 -5.51 -1.47 -7.24
C ARG A 28 -5.01 -1.66 -8.66
N ALA A 29 -3.77 -2.12 -8.81
CA ALA A 29 -3.13 -2.32 -10.11
C ALA A 29 -3.93 -3.28 -10.99
N SER A 30 -4.46 -4.37 -10.41
CA SER A 30 -5.38 -5.30 -11.08
C SER A 30 -6.57 -4.58 -11.71
N ASP A 31 -7.21 -3.71 -10.95
CA ASP A 31 -8.43 -3.02 -11.35
C ASP A 31 -8.11 -1.95 -12.40
N ALA A 32 -7.00 -1.21 -12.22
CA ALA A 32 -6.53 -0.23 -13.18
C ALA A 32 -6.17 -0.88 -14.53
N LEU A 33 -5.50 -2.04 -14.50
CA LEU A 33 -5.17 -2.83 -15.69
C LEU A 33 -6.41 -3.40 -16.36
N GLU A 34 -7.38 -3.90 -15.59
CA GLU A 34 -8.65 -4.41 -16.13
C GLU A 34 -9.47 -3.29 -16.81
N VAL A 35 -9.57 -2.12 -16.17
CA VAL A 35 -10.25 -0.95 -16.74
C VAL A 35 -9.54 -0.49 -18.02
N LEU A 36 -8.20 -0.43 -17.99
CA LEU A 36 -7.40 -0.07 -19.17
C LEU A 36 -7.62 -1.06 -20.32
N ALA A 37 -7.59 -2.36 -20.02
CA ALA A 37 -7.82 -3.42 -21.00
C ALA A 37 -9.18 -3.31 -21.70
N LYS A 38 -10.21 -2.85 -21.00
CA LYS A 38 -11.55 -2.61 -21.55
C LYS A 38 -11.65 -1.36 -22.42
N GLN A 39 -10.75 -0.39 -22.24
CA GLN A 39 -10.75 0.90 -22.96
C GLN A 39 -9.86 0.91 -24.20
N VAL A 40 -8.99 -0.10 -24.38
CA VAL A 40 -8.07 -0.18 -25.52
C VAL A 40 -8.41 -1.34 -26.44
N THR A 41 -8.29 -1.11 -27.75
CA THR A 41 -8.21 -2.22 -28.71
C THR A 41 -6.80 -2.77 -28.67
N MET A 42 -6.64 -4.02 -28.25
CA MET A 42 -5.36 -4.69 -28.19
C MET A 42 -4.94 -5.18 -29.57
N THR A 43 -3.64 -5.13 -29.84
CA THR A 43 -3.05 -5.84 -30.98
C THR A 43 -3.06 -7.35 -30.72
N GLU A 44 -2.94 -8.16 -31.78
CA GLU A 44 -2.80 -9.62 -31.66
C GLU A 44 -1.62 -10.01 -30.74
N TYR A 45 -0.53 -9.24 -30.80
CA TYR A 45 0.60 -9.44 -29.91
C TYR A 45 0.25 -9.13 -28.45
N GLU A 46 -0.40 -8.00 -28.16
CA GLU A 46 -0.78 -7.64 -26.79
C GLU A 46 -1.79 -8.61 -26.18
N ALA A 47 -2.68 -9.18 -27.00
CA ALA A 47 -3.74 -10.07 -26.55
C ALA A 47 -3.26 -11.48 -26.14
N GLY A 48 -2.04 -11.89 -26.53
CA GLY A 48 -1.50 -13.21 -26.22
C GLY A 48 -0.80 -13.30 -24.85
N ASP A 49 -0.16 -14.44 -24.59
CA ASP A 49 0.53 -14.74 -23.32
C ASP A 49 2.06 -14.84 -23.48
N TYR A 50 2.79 -14.60 -22.38
CA TYR A 50 4.22 -14.91 -22.29
C TYR A 50 4.43 -16.39 -21.98
N GLN A 51 5.55 -16.97 -22.46
CA GLN A 51 5.91 -18.37 -22.17
C GLN A 51 6.13 -18.62 -20.67
N THR A 52 6.56 -17.60 -19.94
CA THR A 52 6.71 -17.60 -18.48
C THR A 52 5.38 -17.56 -17.73
N GLY A 53 4.24 -17.60 -18.43
CA GLY A 53 2.91 -17.39 -17.88
C GLY A 53 2.54 -15.91 -17.75
N GLY A 54 1.23 -15.66 -17.72
CA GLY A 54 0.63 -14.33 -17.66
C GLY A 54 0.41 -13.69 -19.04
N ARG A 55 -0.66 -12.91 -19.13
CA ARG A 55 -1.05 -12.22 -20.35
C ARG A 55 -0.10 -11.06 -20.65
N ARG A 56 0.26 -10.90 -21.93
CA ARG A 56 1.31 -9.96 -22.35
C ARG A 56 0.92 -8.53 -22.04
N PHE A 57 -0.33 -8.17 -22.30
CA PHE A 57 -0.84 -6.82 -22.10
C PHE A 57 -0.51 -6.26 -20.71
N GLU A 58 -0.83 -7.00 -19.66
CA GLU A 58 -0.64 -6.60 -18.27
C GLU A 58 0.86 -6.42 -17.98
N LYS A 59 1.71 -7.37 -18.40
CA LYS A 59 3.16 -7.26 -18.23
C LYS A 59 3.77 -6.09 -19.02
N ILE A 60 3.29 -5.84 -20.24
CA ILE A 60 3.71 -4.70 -21.07
C ILE A 60 3.41 -3.39 -20.35
N VAL A 61 2.19 -3.24 -19.81
CA VAL A 61 1.78 -2.02 -19.12
C VAL A 61 2.57 -1.87 -17.82
N ARG A 62 2.70 -2.93 -17.01
CA ARG A 62 3.52 -2.93 -15.79
C ARG A 62 4.96 -2.52 -16.09
N PHE A 63 5.59 -3.10 -17.11
CA PHE A 63 6.93 -2.69 -17.51
C PHE A 63 6.99 -1.21 -17.93
N SER A 64 6.01 -0.77 -18.72
CA SER A 64 5.94 0.61 -19.22
C SER A 64 5.72 1.65 -18.11
N THR A 65 5.26 1.24 -16.93
CA THR A 65 5.15 2.11 -15.74
C THR A 65 6.45 2.29 -14.96
N VAL A 66 7.51 1.52 -15.22
CA VAL A 66 8.80 1.65 -14.50
C VAL A 66 9.38 3.05 -14.64
N ALA A 67 9.50 3.56 -15.88
CA ALA A 67 10.02 4.90 -16.12
C ALA A 67 9.15 6.00 -15.47
N PRO A 68 7.81 5.99 -15.61
CA PRO A 68 6.93 6.88 -14.85
C PRO A 68 7.13 6.87 -13.33
N VAL A 69 7.36 5.70 -12.72
CA VAL A 69 7.65 5.60 -11.28
C VAL A 69 8.96 6.30 -10.93
N LYS A 70 10.04 5.99 -11.66
CA LYS A 70 11.35 6.61 -11.40
C LYS A 70 11.38 8.10 -11.72
N ALA A 71 10.53 8.55 -12.64
CA ALA A 71 10.34 9.96 -12.96
C ALA A 71 9.50 10.72 -11.92
N GLY A 72 8.96 10.03 -10.90
CA GLY A 72 8.09 10.64 -9.89
C GLY A 72 6.68 10.97 -10.39
N TRP A 73 6.28 10.48 -11.58
CA TRP A 73 4.97 10.76 -12.16
C TRP A 73 3.86 9.88 -11.60
N MET A 74 4.20 8.69 -11.14
CA MET A 74 3.27 7.81 -10.42
C MET A 74 3.99 7.11 -9.28
N VAL A 75 3.22 6.63 -8.31
CA VAL A 75 3.70 5.82 -7.20
C VAL A 75 3.04 4.46 -7.29
N LYS A 76 3.84 3.40 -7.12
CA LYS A 76 3.34 2.05 -6.88
C LYS A 76 3.64 1.68 -5.45
N ASP A 77 2.63 1.20 -4.75
CA ASP A 77 2.78 0.93 -3.34
C ASP A 77 1.90 -0.24 -2.89
N LYS A 78 2.51 -1.42 -2.67
CA LYS A 78 1.84 -2.69 -2.32
C LYS A 78 0.61 -2.96 -3.20
N GLY A 79 0.76 -2.79 -4.52
CA GLY A 79 -0.33 -3.02 -5.46
C GLY A 79 -1.30 -1.85 -5.67
N ILE A 80 -1.17 -0.75 -4.94
CA ILE A 80 -1.92 0.48 -5.21
C ILE A 80 -1.09 1.38 -6.12
N TRP A 81 -1.66 1.73 -7.26
CA TRP A 81 -1.09 2.68 -8.21
C TRP A 81 -1.76 4.03 -8.02
N THR A 82 -0.94 5.07 -7.81
CA THR A 82 -1.42 6.43 -7.56
C THR A 82 -0.75 7.39 -8.53
N LEU A 83 -1.54 8.27 -9.15
CA LEU A 83 -1.02 9.35 -9.97
C LEU A 83 -0.55 10.51 -9.07
N THR A 84 0.62 11.06 -9.37
CA THR A 84 1.15 12.24 -8.66
C THR A 84 0.70 13.54 -9.33
N PRO A 85 0.80 14.69 -8.64
CA PRO A 85 0.60 16.00 -9.27
C PRO A 85 1.49 16.22 -10.51
N ASP A 86 2.74 15.75 -10.48
CA ASP A 86 3.67 15.86 -11.61
C ASP A 86 3.24 14.99 -12.80
N GLY A 87 2.73 13.79 -12.53
CA GLY A 87 2.16 12.91 -13.57
C GLY A 87 0.88 13.48 -14.18
N GLU A 88 0.04 14.12 -13.36
CA GLU A 88 -1.14 14.83 -13.84
C GLU A 88 -0.76 16.06 -14.70
N ALA A 89 0.25 16.82 -14.29
CA ALA A 89 0.77 17.93 -15.09
C ALA A 89 1.35 17.42 -16.42
N ALA A 90 2.12 16.32 -16.39
CA ALA A 90 2.70 15.69 -17.58
C ALA A 90 1.64 15.25 -18.61
N LEU A 91 0.47 14.76 -18.16
CA LEU A 91 -0.65 14.43 -19.04
C LEU A 91 -1.13 15.62 -19.88
N GLN A 92 -1.08 16.83 -19.30
CA GLN A 92 -1.50 18.07 -19.94
C GLN A 92 -0.38 18.64 -20.82
N THR A 93 0.85 18.62 -20.33
CA THR A 93 2.02 19.16 -21.04
C THR A 93 2.36 18.38 -22.31
N TYR A 94 2.19 17.05 -22.30
CA TYR A 94 2.56 16.18 -23.42
C TYR A 94 1.33 15.45 -23.99
N PRO A 95 0.52 16.13 -24.83
CA PRO A 95 -0.67 15.54 -25.43
C PRO A 95 -0.38 14.53 -26.53
N ASP A 96 0.83 14.53 -27.11
CA ASP A 96 1.29 13.51 -28.05
C ASP A 96 1.92 12.31 -27.29
N PRO A 97 1.47 11.07 -27.54
CA PRO A 97 2.00 9.87 -26.86
C PRO A 97 3.50 9.67 -27.01
N GLU A 98 4.08 10.03 -28.15
CA GLU A 98 5.50 9.83 -28.39
C GLU A 98 6.33 10.89 -27.65
N GLN A 99 5.89 12.15 -27.63
CA GLN A 99 6.48 13.20 -26.82
C GLN A 99 6.42 12.87 -25.32
N PHE A 100 5.28 12.36 -24.84
CA PHE A 100 5.12 11.90 -23.46
C PHE A 100 6.15 10.81 -23.11
N THR A 101 6.30 9.81 -23.97
CA THR A 101 7.28 8.71 -23.77
C THR A 101 8.72 9.22 -23.81
N ARG A 102 9.02 10.18 -24.69
CA ARG A 102 10.36 10.81 -24.73
C ARG A 102 10.65 11.59 -23.45
N ALA A 103 9.68 12.35 -22.95
CA ALA A 103 9.82 13.15 -21.73
C ALA A 103 10.08 12.27 -20.50
N VAL A 104 9.28 11.21 -20.29
CA VAL A 104 9.51 10.29 -19.16
C VAL A 104 10.84 9.55 -19.29
N GLY A 105 11.25 9.18 -20.51
CA GLY A 105 12.53 8.54 -20.75
C GLY A 105 13.74 9.45 -20.45
N GLN A 106 13.60 10.77 -20.62
CA GLN A 106 14.65 11.72 -20.22
C GLN A 106 14.79 11.79 -18.69
N LEU A 107 13.67 11.81 -17.96
CA LEU A 107 13.67 11.80 -16.50
C LEU A 107 14.24 10.49 -15.94
N TYR A 108 13.87 9.36 -16.54
CA TYR A 108 14.45 8.06 -16.20
C TYR A 108 15.97 8.05 -16.36
N ARG A 109 16.50 8.56 -17.49
CA ARG A 109 17.95 8.67 -17.71
C ARG A 109 18.63 9.58 -16.69
N LYS A 110 18.03 10.71 -16.34
CA LYS A 110 18.55 11.60 -15.29
C LYS A 110 18.63 10.89 -13.93
N TRP A 111 17.56 10.16 -13.57
CA TRP A 111 17.53 9.33 -12.37
C TRP A 111 18.63 8.26 -12.41
N LYS A 112 18.78 7.54 -13.54
CA LYS A 112 19.81 6.51 -13.71
C LYS A 112 21.22 7.09 -13.59
N SER A 113 21.50 8.26 -14.18
CA SER A 113 22.81 8.93 -14.11
C SER A 113 23.19 9.47 -12.72
N ALA A 114 22.21 9.64 -11.83
CA ALA A 114 22.43 10.12 -10.47
C ALA A 114 22.68 8.98 -9.47
N GLN A 115 22.67 7.72 -9.91
CA GLN A 115 22.96 6.55 -9.09
C GLN A 115 24.48 6.40 -8.86
N PRO A 116 24.92 5.95 -7.67
CA PRO A 116 26.35 5.83 -7.32
C PRO A 116 27.15 4.88 -8.20
N ASP A 117 26.51 3.83 -8.71
CA ASP A 117 27.08 2.87 -9.66
C ASP A 117 26.31 2.96 -10.99
N PRO A 118 26.95 3.39 -12.10
CA PRO A 118 26.32 3.34 -13.40
C PRO A 118 26.14 1.87 -13.80
N ILE A 119 24.91 1.38 -13.79
CA ILE A 119 24.57 0.07 -14.37
C ILE A 119 24.94 0.13 -15.86
N GLU A 120 26.02 -0.56 -16.22
CA GLU A 120 26.66 -0.53 -17.55
C GLU A 120 25.96 -1.51 -18.52
N ASP A 121 24.65 -1.40 -18.66
CA ASP A 121 23.92 -2.24 -19.61
C ASP A 121 23.89 -1.57 -20.98
N GLY A 122 24.42 -2.31 -21.96
CA GLY A 122 24.42 -1.95 -23.37
C GLY A 122 23.01 -1.63 -23.89
N GLU A 123 22.96 -0.69 -24.83
CA GLU A 123 21.74 -0.33 -25.54
C GLU A 123 21.21 -1.56 -26.31
N GLY A 124 20.26 -2.28 -25.70
CA GLY A 124 19.45 -3.30 -26.36
C GLY A 124 19.71 -4.72 -25.85
N GLU A 125 18.61 -5.39 -25.51
CA GLU A 125 18.45 -6.85 -25.28
C GLU A 125 18.34 -7.40 -23.84
N GLU A 126 18.52 -6.61 -22.78
CA GLU A 126 18.25 -7.06 -21.39
C GLU A 126 16.90 -6.58 -20.79
N GLU A 127 15.98 -6.04 -21.60
CA GLU A 127 14.67 -5.54 -21.12
C GLU A 127 13.70 -6.65 -20.62
N LEU A 128 13.95 -7.94 -20.91
CA LEU A 128 13.03 -9.04 -20.59
C LEU A 128 13.38 -9.80 -19.30
N GLY A 129 14.65 -9.79 -18.84
CA GLY A 129 15.11 -10.58 -17.69
C GLY A 129 14.75 -9.94 -16.34
N GLU A 130 15.26 -8.75 -16.09
CA GLU A 130 15.03 -8.01 -14.83
C GLU A 130 13.59 -7.49 -14.71
N GLY A 131 13.01 -7.05 -15.83
CA GLY A 131 11.61 -6.64 -15.90
C GLY A 131 10.68 -7.78 -15.52
N SER A 132 10.97 -9.02 -15.94
CA SER A 132 10.15 -10.18 -15.61
C SER A 132 10.21 -10.54 -14.12
N ALA A 133 11.40 -10.51 -13.49
CA ALA A 133 11.55 -10.80 -12.06
C ALA A 133 10.85 -9.73 -11.20
N THR A 134 11.02 -8.45 -11.53
CA THR A 134 10.38 -7.32 -10.82
C THR A 134 8.85 -7.37 -10.95
N ILE A 135 8.34 -7.68 -12.14
CA ILE A 135 6.89 -7.85 -12.36
C ILE A 135 6.36 -9.05 -11.57
N THR A 136 7.09 -10.16 -11.54
CA THR A 136 6.70 -11.36 -10.79
C THR A 136 6.63 -11.07 -9.29
N LEU A 137 7.58 -10.29 -8.77
CA LEU A 137 7.57 -9.84 -7.38
C LEU A 137 6.39 -8.90 -7.10
N GLU A 138 6.15 -7.89 -7.95
CA GLU A 138 5.02 -6.96 -7.83
C GLU A 138 3.67 -7.70 -7.80
N GLU A 139 3.48 -8.66 -8.70
CA GLU A 139 2.27 -9.50 -8.74
C GLU A 139 2.15 -10.41 -7.52
N ALA A 140 3.27 -10.93 -7.00
CA ALA A 140 3.28 -11.73 -5.78
C ALA A 140 2.92 -10.88 -4.55
N GLU A 141 3.47 -9.67 -4.43
CA GLU A 141 3.14 -8.72 -3.36
C GLU A 141 1.66 -8.32 -3.41
N GLU A 142 1.12 -8.06 -4.60
CA GLU A 142 -0.30 -7.74 -4.81
C GLU A 142 -1.23 -8.87 -4.34
N ARG A 143 -0.92 -10.11 -4.74
CA ARG A 143 -1.69 -11.28 -4.33
C ARG A 143 -1.62 -11.50 -2.83
N ALA A 144 -0.40 -11.43 -2.27
CA ALA A 144 -0.19 -11.56 -0.83
C ALA A 144 -0.98 -10.51 -0.06
N TRP A 145 -0.93 -9.25 -0.50
CA TRP A 145 -1.68 -8.17 0.14
C TRP A 145 -3.20 -8.38 0.07
N THR A 146 -3.71 -8.79 -1.10
CA THR A 146 -5.14 -9.09 -1.29
C THR A 146 -5.61 -10.21 -0.36
N GLU A 147 -4.82 -11.27 -0.21
CA GLU A 147 -5.12 -12.37 0.70
C GLU A 147 -5.10 -11.93 2.17
N ILE A 148 -4.13 -11.10 2.57
CA ILE A 148 -4.03 -10.55 3.93
C ILE A 148 -5.23 -9.66 4.25
N GLU A 149 -5.62 -8.77 3.36
CA GLU A 149 -6.80 -7.91 3.54
C GLU A 149 -8.08 -8.75 3.69
N ALA A 150 -8.25 -9.75 2.82
CA ALA A 150 -9.40 -10.65 2.89
C ALA A 150 -9.43 -11.43 4.21
N TYR A 151 -8.28 -11.91 4.67
CA TYR A 151 -8.15 -12.64 5.94
C TYR A 151 -8.52 -11.75 7.14
N LEU A 152 -7.96 -10.53 7.21
CA LEU A 152 -8.28 -9.57 8.27
C LEU A 152 -9.75 -9.14 8.24
N ALA A 153 -10.33 -8.97 7.05
CA ALA A 153 -11.73 -8.62 6.90
C ALA A 153 -12.68 -9.75 7.35
N ALA A 154 -12.29 -11.01 7.17
CA ALA A 154 -13.06 -12.18 7.58
C ALA A 154 -12.89 -12.53 9.07
N MET A 155 -11.81 -12.07 9.71
CA MET A 155 -11.52 -12.33 11.13
C MET A 155 -12.68 -11.91 12.05
N PRO A 156 -13.04 -12.71 13.08
CA PRO A 156 -14.02 -12.29 14.08
C PRO A 156 -13.60 -10.98 14.78
N PRO A 157 -14.54 -10.07 15.11
CA PRO A 157 -14.20 -8.77 15.71
C PRO A 157 -13.35 -8.87 16.99
N TYR A 158 -13.68 -9.82 17.88
CA TYR A 158 -12.93 -10.01 19.13
C TYR A 158 -11.55 -10.63 18.89
N ASP A 159 -11.41 -11.51 17.90
CA ASP A 159 -10.10 -12.01 17.51
C ASP A 159 -9.24 -10.88 16.95
N PHE A 160 -9.82 -9.96 16.19
CA PHE A 160 -9.10 -8.79 15.69
C PHE A 160 -8.66 -7.84 16.81
N GLN A 161 -9.46 -7.69 17.87
CA GLN A 161 -9.07 -6.95 19.07
C GLN A 161 -7.89 -7.64 19.80
N GLU A 162 -7.95 -8.96 19.96
CA GLU A 162 -6.85 -9.75 20.53
C GLU A 162 -5.58 -9.72 19.67
N LEU A 163 -5.73 -9.65 18.34
CA LEU A 163 -4.62 -9.46 17.40
C LEU A 163 -3.89 -8.14 17.68
N VAL A 164 -4.63 -7.03 17.79
CA VAL A 164 -4.05 -5.72 18.14
C VAL A 164 -3.40 -5.75 19.51
N GLY A 165 -4.03 -6.39 20.50
CA GLY A 165 -3.44 -6.56 21.83
C GLY A 165 -2.12 -7.35 21.80
N SER A 166 -2.06 -8.40 20.99
CA SER A 166 -0.85 -9.21 20.79
C SER A 166 0.27 -8.40 20.13
N LEU A 167 -0.06 -7.56 19.14
CA LEU A 167 0.89 -6.64 18.53
C LEU A 167 1.48 -5.67 19.55
N LEU A 168 0.63 -5.05 20.38
CA LEU A 168 1.10 -4.11 21.41
C LEU A 168 2.06 -4.78 22.40
N LYS A 169 1.77 -6.01 22.82
CA LYS A 169 2.69 -6.80 23.65
C LYS A 169 4.04 -7.04 22.97
N ALA A 170 4.04 -7.43 21.69
CA ALA A 170 5.27 -7.64 20.92
C ALA A 170 6.07 -6.36 20.67
N MET A 171 5.40 -5.20 20.65
CA MET A 171 6.02 -3.88 20.62
C MET A 171 6.58 -3.44 21.98
N GLY A 172 6.40 -4.22 23.04
CA GLY A 172 6.89 -3.93 24.39
C GLY A 172 5.92 -3.15 25.28
N TYR A 173 4.66 -2.97 24.86
CA TYR A 173 3.64 -2.38 25.72
C TYR A 173 2.98 -3.45 26.61
N HIS A 174 2.51 -3.00 27.78
CA HIS A 174 1.84 -3.86 28.74
C HIS A 174 0.33 -3.70 28.61
N VAL A 175 -0.32 -4.66 27.96
CA VAL A 175 -1.78 -4.70 27.84
C VAL A 175 -2.39 -5.14 29.17
N ALA A 176 -3.08 -4.22 29.83
CA ALA A 176 -3.69 -4.45 31.13
C ALA A 176 -5.15 -4.91 31.04
N TRP A 177 -5.85 -4.50 29.98
CA TRP A 177 -7.26 -4.83 29.78
C TRP A 177 -7.63 -4.86 28.30
N ILE A 178 -8.46 -5.83 27.95
CA ILE A 178 -9.08 -6.00 26.65
C ILE A 178 -10.58 -6.15 26.92
N ALA A 179 -11.41 -5.39 26.19
CA ALA A 179 -12.84 -5.33 26.43
C ALA A 179 -13.52 -6.68 26.16
N PRO A 180 -14.39 -7.17 27.07
CA PRO A 180 -15.20 -8.37 26.80
C PRO A 180 -16.30 -8.05 25.77
N PRO A 181 -16.93 -9.07 25.16
CA PRO A 181 -18.05 -8.86 24.25
C PRO A 181 -19.18 -8.01 24.84
N GLY A 182 -19.46 -6.85 24.22
CA GLY A 182 -20.52 -5.96 24.73
C GLY A 182 -20.51 -4.54 24.17
N LYS A 183 -21.25 -3.65 24.85
CA LYS A 183 -21.20 -2.21 24.58
C LYS A 183 -19.96 -1.65 25.23
N ASP A 184 -18.91 -1.50 24.45
CA ASP A 184 -17.66 -0.92 24.91
C ASP A 184 -17.77 0.61 24.83
N GLY A 185 -17.48 1.29 25.93
CA GLY A 185 -17.65 2.73 26.11
C GLY A 185 -16.70 3.61 25.30
N GLY A 186 -16.34 3.19 24.08
CA GLY A 186 -15.38 3.84 23.19
C GLY A 186 -13.92 3.53 23.51
N THR A 187 -13.63 2.38 24.14
CA THR A 187 -12.26 1.91 24.36
C THR A 187 -12.26 0.38 24.43
N ASP A 188 -11.43 -0.24 23.60
CA ASP A 188 -11.38 -1.69 23.41
C ASP A 188 -10.16 -2.32 24.09
N ILE A 189 -9.06 -1.56 24.20
CA ILE A 189 -7.83 -2.01 24.86
C ILE A 189 -7.25 -0.87 25.71
N ILE A 190 -6.74 -1.21 26.89
CA ILE A 190 -5.92 -0.33 27.73
C ILE A 190 -4.54 -0.95 27.88
N ALA A 191 -3.51 -0.17 27.55
CA ALA A 191 -2.11 -0.56 27.65
C ALA A 191 -1.26 0.53 28.35
N TYR A 192 -0.08 0.13 28.80
CA TYR A 192 0.87 0.97 29.50
C TYR A 192 2.30 0.75 28.98
N ASN A 193 3.20 1.67 29.31
CA ASN A 193 4.65 1.53 29.05
C ASN A 193 5.38 0.73 30.13
N ASP A 194 4.73 0.43 31.26
CA ASP A 194 5.27 -0.41 32.32
C ASP A 194 4.22 -1.42 32.84
N PRO A 195 4.62 -2.55 33.44
CA PRO A 195 3.71 -3.59 33.89
C PRO A 195 2.68 -3.15 34.93
N LEU A 196 2.99 -2.10 35.70
CA LEU A 196 2.16 -1.63 36.82
C LEU A 196 1.34 -0.39 36.47
N GLY A 197 1.53 0.20 35.27
CA GLY A 197 0.87 1.43 34.85
C GLY A 197 1.23 2.64 35.70
N THR A 198 2.42 2.64 36.30
CA THR A 198 2.89 3.71 37.19
C THR A 198 3.47 4.90 36.44
N ARG A 199 3.88 4.69 35.18
CA ARG A 199 4.46 5.72 34.34
C ARG A 199 3.44 6.17 33.29
N PRO A 200 3.27 7.48 33.06
CA PRO A 200 2.52 7.95 31.92
C PRO A 200 3.26 7.64 30.60
N PRO A 201 2.56 7.60 29.46
CA PRO A 201 1.11 7.74 29.31
C PRO A 201 0.36 6.40 29.47
N ARG A 202 -0.90 6.48 29.88
CA ARG A 202 -1.86 5.39 29.66
C ARG A 202 -2.32 5.43 28.20
N ILE A 203 -2.29 4.28 27.54
CA ILE A 203 -2.66 4.14 26.12
C ILE A 203 -4.05 3.54 26.06
N LYS A 204 -4.99 4.28 25.45
CA LYS A 204 -6.33 3.77 25.13
C LYS A 204 -6.40 3.47 23.65
N VAL A 205 -6.97 2.33 23.31
CA VAL A 205 -7.08 1.86 21.92
C VAL A 205 -8.54 1.67 21.55
N GLN A 206 -8.94 2.16 20.39
CA GLN A 206 -10.16 1.78 19.70
C GLN A 206 -9.80 0.97 18.46
N VAL A 207 -10.49 -0.14 18.25
CA VAL A 207 -10.29 -1.10 17.19
C VAL A 207 -11.57 -1.24 16.37
N LYS A 208 -11.49 -0.97 15.08
CA LYS A 208 -12.57 -1.18 14.11
C LYS A 208 -12.08 -2.08 12.97
N ARG A 209 -12.56 -3.32 12.92
CA ARG A 209 -12.30 -4.28 11.80
C ARG A 209 -13.02 -3.91 10.49
N ASN A 210 -13.38 -2.65 10.29
CA ASN A 210 -14.41 -2.20 9.33
C ASN A 210 -13.95 -2.20 7.86
N ALA A 211 -13.27 -3.25 7.38
CA ALA A 211 -12.64 -3.32 6.06
C ALA A 211 -13.60 -3.02 4.89
N ASN A 212 -14.85 -3.47 4.98
CA ASN A 212 -15.86 -3.29 3.93
C ASN A 212 -16.85 -2.15 4.26
N SER A 213 -16.40 -1.14 4.99
CA SER A 213 -17.21 0.01 5.41
C SER A 213 -16.51 1.31 5.02
N PRO A 214 -17.23 2.46 5.02
CA PRO A 214 -16.60 3.74 4.82
C PRO A 214 -15.43 3.98 5.77
N ARG A 215 -14.41 4.68 5.27
CA ARG A 215 -13.25 5.15 6.05
C ARG A 215 -13.73 5.91 7.28
N ILE A 216 -12.96 5.84 8.36
CA ILE A 216 -13.25 6.57 9.60
C ILE A 216 -13.20 8.08 9.32
N ASP A 217 -14.31 8.75 9.59
CA ASP A 217 -14.44 10.19 9.43
C ASP A 217 -14.02 10.96 10.69
N VAL A 218 -14.03 12.30 10.59
CA VAL A 218 -13.66 13.19 11.70
C VAL A 218 -14.60 13.04 12.89
N ARG A 219 -15.88 12.73 12.66
CA ARG A 219 -16.88 12.61 13.73
C ARG A 219 -16.55 11.40 14.60
N ASP A 220 -16.33 10.24 13.97
CA ASP A 220 -15.93 9.01 14.64
C ASP A 220 -14.61 9.19 15.40
N LEU A 221 -13.63 9.87 14.79
CA LEU A 221 -12.36 10.19 15.45
C LEU A 221 -12.57 11.07 16.69
N ARG A 222 -13.35 12.15 16.59
CA ARG A 222 -13.65 13.05 17.70
C ARG A 222 -14.41 12.35 18.82
N SER A 223 -15.31 11.42 18.49
CA SER A 223 -16.00 10.58 19.48
C SER A 223 -15.01 9.76 20.31
N PHE A 224 -14.01 9.14 19.68
CA PHE A 224 -12.95 8.44 20.41
C PHE A 224 -12.08 9.39 21.23
N MET A 225 -11.69 10.54 20.66
CA MET A 225 -10.90 11.55 21.37
C MET A 225 -11.58 12.08 22.63
N ALA A 226 -12.93 12.12 22.67
CA ALA A 226 -13.69 12.53 23.85
C ALA A 226 -13.56 11.56 25.03
N VAL A 227 -13.25 10.29 24.76
CA VAL A 227 -13.05 9.24 25.79
C VAL A 227 -11.64 9.30 26.40
N LEU A 228 -10.70 9.99 25.75
CA LEU A 228 -9.34 10.18 26.27
C LEU A 228 -9.35 11.17 27.44
N GLY A 229 -8.81 10.74 28.59
CA GLY A 229 -8.60 11.58 29.76
C GLY A 229 -7.33 12.43 29.65
N GLU A 230 -7.06 13.22 30.68
CA GLU A 230 -5.81 13.99 30.76
C GLU A 230 -4.60 13.03 30.90
N GLY A 231 -3.58 13.23 30.06
CA GLY A 231 -2.39 12.38 30.01
C GLY A 231 -2.55 11.06 29.26
N ASP A 232 -3.75 10.72 28.78
CA ASP A 232 -3.98 9.56 27.92
C ASP A 232 -3.42 9.82 26.50
N VAL A 233 -2.90 8.77 25.88
CA VAL A 233 -2.59 8.73 24.44
C VAL A 233 -3.61 7.82 23.75
N GLY A 234 -4.11 8.27 22.60
CA GLY A 234 -5.07 7.51 21.80
C GLY A 234 -4.39 6.70 20.70
N LEU A 235 -4.87 5.49 20.47
CA LEU A 235 -4.55 4.68 19.31
C LEU A 235 -5.84 4.25 18.63
N PHE A 236 -6.05 4.63 17.37
CA PHE A 236 -7.23 4.20 16.61
C PHE A 236 -6.77 3.26 15.50
N VAL A 237 -7.17 2.00 15.59
CA VAL A 237 -6.92 0.97 14.57
C VAL A 237 -8.18 0.77 13.73
N ALA A 238 -8.10 0.94 12.41
CA ALA A 238 -9.23 0.74 11.50
C ALA A 238 -8.83 0.10 10.16
N LEU A 239 -9.43 -1.03 9.79
CA LEU A 239 -9.07 -1.69 8.52
C LEU A 239 -9.46 -0.89 7.27
N SER A 240 -10.56 -0.13 7.31
CA SER A 240 -10.93 0.78 6.21
C SER A 240 -9.98 1.96 6.03
N GLY A 241 -9.15 2.26 7.04
CA GLY A 241 -8.38 3.50 7.12
C GLY A 241 -9.22 4.72 7.50
N PHE A 242 -8.66 5.91 7.24
CA PHE A 242 -9.14 7.19 7.75
C PHE A 242 -9.28 8.21 6.62
N THR A 243 -10.30 9.07 6.67
CA THR A 243 -10.43 10.15 5.67
C THR A 243 -9.30 11.18 5.83
N LYS A 244 -9.03 11.97 4.78
CA LYS A 244 -8.02 13.04 4.82
C LYS A 244 -8.29 14.04 5.95
N ASP A 245 -9.56 14.37 6.18
CA ASP A 245 -9.95 15.28 7.26
C ASP A 245 -9.70 14.66 8.64
N ALA A 246 -9.95 13.35 8.82
CA ALA A 246 -9.67 12.65 10.07
C ALA A 246 -8.15 12.60 10.33
N ASP A 247 -7.35 12.33 9.30
CA ASP A 247 -5.89 12.35 9.39
C ASP A 247 -5.36 13.76 9.75
N TYR A 248 -5.93 14.80 9.14
CA TYR A 248 -5.60 16.19 9.47
C TYR A 248 -5.96 16.55 10.92
N GLU A 249 -7.16 16.19 11.38
CA GLU A 249 -7.59 16.41 12.77
C GLU A 249 -6.66 15.70 13.77
N ALA A 250 -6.28 14.45 13.50
CA ALA A 250 -5.37 13.69 14.35
C ALA A 250 -4.01 14.39 14.50
N ARG A 251 -3.48 15.00 13.44
CA ARG A 251 -2.21 15.75 13.46
C ARG A 251 -2.28 17.08 14.19
N GLN A 252 -3.41 17.78 14.12
CA GLN A 252 -3.62 19.09 14.76
C GLN A 252 -4.00 18.96 16.25
N SER A 253 -4.47 17.79 16.67
CA SER A 253 -4.94 17.55 18.02
C SER A 253 -3.84 17.72 19.06
N HIS A 254 -4.14 18.45 20.14
CA HIS A 254 -3.29 18.52 21.32
C HIS A 254 -3.29 17.19 22.10
N ARG A 255 -4.35 16.37 21.92
CA ARG A 255 -4.43 15.01 22.45
C ARG A 255 -3.71 14.09 21.47
N ARG A 256 -2.53 13.60 21.86
CA ARG A 256 -1.67 12.73 21.05
C ARG A 256 -2.46 11.48 20.64
N ILE A 257 -2.81 11.39 19.37
CA ILE A 257 -3.53 10.24 18.80
C ILE A 257 -2.76 9.71 17.59
N SER A 258 -2.62 8.39 17.53
CA SER A 258 -2.02 7.69 16.39
C SER A 258 -3.08 6.89 15.65
N LEU A 259 -3.05 6.94 14.32
CA LEU A 259 -3.95 6.21 13.45
C LEU A 259 -3.20 5.02 12.83
N ILE A 260 -3.82 3.83 12.89
CA ILE A 260 -3.26 2.60 12.30
C ILE A 260 -4.31 2.03 11.34
N ASP A 261 -4.00 2.04 10.05
CA ASP A 261 -4.79 1.32 9.06
C ASP A 261 -4.32 -0.14 8.89
N ALA A 262 -4.98 -0.91 8.03
CA ALA A 262 -4.61 -2.30 7.76
C ALA A 262 -3.13 -2.44 7.34
N ARG A 263 -2.65 -1.49 6.53
CA ARG A 263 -1.30 -1.49 5.99
C ARG A 263 -0.25 -1.26 7.08
N ARG A 264 -0.45 -0.26 7.92
CA ARG A 264 0.43 0.05 9.05
C ARG A 264 0.39 -1.06 10.10
N LEU A 265 -0.79 -1.67 10.32
CA LEU A 265 -0.94 -2.82 11.22
C LEU A 265 -0.05 -3.98 10.77
N VAL A 266 -0.11 -4.35 9.49
CA VAL A 266 0.70 -5.46 8.95
C VAL A 266 2.18 -5.13 8.95
N GLU A 267 2.56 -3.89 8.66
CA GLU A 267 3.96 -3.44 8.74
C GLU A 267 4.52 -3.55 10.16
N LEU A 268 3.77 -3.10 11.17
CA LEU A 268 4.16 -3.25 12.57
C LEU A 268 4.23 -4.72 12.98
N TRP A 269 3.27 -5.53 12.52
CA TRP A 269 3.23 -6.97 12.78
C TRP A 269 4.46 -7.69 12.23
N THR A 270 4.85 -7.40 10.98
CA THR A 270 6.05 -8.03 10.38
C THR A 270 7.34 -7.50 11.01
N THR A 271 7.39 -6.22 11.37
CA THR A 271 8.54 -5.62 12.07
C THR A 271 8.79 -6.28 13.42
N HIS A 272 7.72 -6.57 14.16
CA HIS A 272 7.79 -7.19 15.50
C HIS A 272 7.54 -8.70 15.49
N TYR A 273 7.62 -9.35 14.33
CA TYR A 273 7.23 -10.75 14.18
C TYR A 273 8.02 -11.69 15.10
N GLY A 274 9.29 -11.38 15.33
CA GLY A 274 10.17 -12.14 16.23
C GLY A 274 9.75 -12.10 17.69
N GLN A 275 9.03 -11.06 18.12
CA GLN A 275 8.56 -10.87 19.50
C GLN A 275 7.14 -11.39 19.74
N LEU A 276 6.43 -11.80 18.69
CA LEU A 276 5.10 -12.41 18.80
C LEU A 276 5.21 -13.82 19.40
N ASP A 277 4.30 -14.15 20.31
CA ASP A 277 4.09 -15.52 20.80
C ASP A 277 3.40 -16.41 19.76
N ASP A 278 3.39 -17.72 20.01
CA ASP A 278 2.82 -18.69 19.07
C ASP A 278 1.31 -18.49 18.85
N VAL A 279 0.59 -18.06 19.88
CA VAL A 279 -0.86 -17.78 19.79
C VAL A 279 -1.11 -16.63 18.83
N ALA A 280 -0.32 -15.56 18.94
CA ALA A 280 -0.39 -14.41 18.05
C ALA A 280 -0.03 -14.79 16.61
N ARG A 281 1.05 -15.55 16.41
CA ARG A 281 1.47 -16.02 15.08
C ARG A 281 0.43 -16.93 14.42
N VAL A 282 -0.28 -17.75 15.19
CA VAL A 282 -1.41 -18.54 14.66
C VAL A 282 -2.58 -17.65 14.26
N ARG A 283 -2.82 -16.54 14.97
CA ARG A 283 -3.93 -15.62 14.70
C ARG A 283 -3.75 -14.79 13.42
N LEU A 284 -2.51 -14.44 13.06
CA LEU A 284 -2.20 -13.86 11.75
C LEU A 284 -0.98 -14.60 11.15
N PRO A 285 -1.22 -15.70 10.43
CA PRO A 285 -0.21 -16.68 10.04
C PRO A 285 0.59 -16.24 8.80
N LEU A 286 1.25 -15.10 8.89
CA LEU A 286 2.18 -14.64 7.85
C LEU A 286 3.44 -15.49 7.87
N LYS A 287 3.96 -15.80 6.68
CA LYS A 287 5.25 -16.50 6.50
C LYS A 287 6.23 -15.56 5.79
N PRO A 288 7.39 -15.25 6.40
CA PRO A 288 8.42 -14.50 5.70
C PRO A 288 9.01 -15.34 4.58
N VAL A 289 9.28 -14.70 3.45
CA VAL A 289 9.97 -15.32 2.31
C VAL A 289 11.11 -14.40 1.90
N TRP A 290 12.28 -14.97 1.67
CA TRP A 290 13.45 -14.25 1.18
C TRP A 290 13.77 -14.71 -0.24
N PHE A 291 13.99 -13.76 -1.13
CA PHE A 291 14.44 -13.99 -2.50
C PHE A 291 15.78 -13.29 -2.70
N LEU A 292 16.62 -13.83 -3.57
CA LEU A 292 17.76 -13.08 -4.07
C LEU A 292 17.20 -11.91 -4.89
N ALA A 293 17.58 -10.68 -4.52
CA ALA A 293 17.32 -9.55 -5.38
C ALA A 293 18.03 -9.83 -6.73
N GLY A 294 17.36 -9.52 -7.84
CA GLY A 294 18.05 -9.48 -9.14
C GLY A 294 19.29 -8.57 -9.02
N GLU A 295 20.33 -8.87 -9.80
CA GLU A 295 21.55 -8.06 -9.84
C GLU A 295 21.16 -6.57 -10.02
N ARG A 296 21.88 -5.69 -9.32
CA ARG A 296 21.52 -4.28 -9.15
C ARG A 296 22.09 -3.40 -10.23
#